data_AF-A0A369VVI5-F1
#
_entry.id   AF-A0A369VVI5-F1
#
_cell.length_a   1.000
_cell.length_b   1.000
_cell.length_c   1.000
_cell.angle_alpha   90.00
_cell.angle_beta   90.00
_cell.angle_gamma   90.00
#
_symmetry.space_group_name_H-M   'P 1'
#
loop_
_entity.id
_entity.type
_entity.pdbx_description
1 polymer ?
#
loop_
_entity_poly.entity_id
_entity_poly.type
_entity_poly.pdbx_seq_one_letter_code
_entity_poly.pdbx_strand_id
1 'polypeptide(L)'
;MSETPDQARTRRRWISLAEIATVAGLLIGAGGLYLNWQDRREDQAEKASATAKESRAKSIATLTGTVEKGDRIALNDAAHTLSTVTVRLPAALGGTTHDAMPGPQIDKDWFASALLKATDGGADERTGRLPVLVTATWWDGDREVRDTSLYDVLWRTEGQMLGGRKLALTGFTLRSRQGSTKALEAAWAKTKPTP
;
A
#
# COMPACT_ATOMS: atom_id res chain seq x y z
N MET A 1 26.20 -50.79 -65.47
CA MET A 1 25.23 -49.89 -66.14
C MET A 1 25.32 -48.53 -65.49
N SER A 2 25.83 -47.54 -66.22
CA SER A 2 25.95 -46.15 -65.78
C SER A 2 24.56 -45.49 -65.83
N GLU A 3 24.19 -44.79 -64.76
CA GLU A 3 22.92 -44.07 -64.65
C GLU A 3 22.80 -43.02 -65.77
N THR A 4 21.63 -42.93 -66.42
CA THR A 4 21.42 -41.91 -67.45
C THR A 4 21.23 -40.53 -66.79
N PRO A 5 21.68 -39.43 -67.44
CA PRO A 5 21.64 -38.08 -66.85
C PRO A 5 20.23 -37.63 -66.42
N ASP A 6 19.16 -38.15 -67.03
CA ASP A 6 17.78 -37.85 -66.65
C ASP A 6 17.30 -38.60 -65.38
N GLN A 7 17.81 -39.82 -65.14
CA GLN A 7 17.54 -40.55 -63.89
C GLN A 7 18.21 -39.84 -62.70
N ALA A 8 19.45 -39.37 -62.88
CA ALA A 8 20.17 -38.61 -61.86
C ALA A 8 19.47 -37.27 -61.53
N ARG A 9 18.91 -36.57 -62.53
CA ARG A 9 18.14 -35.33 -62.33
C ARG A 9 16.84 -35.57 -61.56
N THR A 10 16.12 -36.64 -61.88
CA THR A 10 14.87 -37.01 -61.20
C THR A 10 15.15 -37.37 -59.74
N ARG A 11 16.19 -38.16 -59.46
CA ARG A 11 16.61 -38.50 -58.09
C ARG A 11 16.96 -37.25 -57.27
N ARG A 12 17.72 -36.31 -57.86
CA ARG A 12 18.08 -35.04 -57.20
C ARG A 12 16.85 -34.19 -56.86
N ARG A 13 15.84 -34.13 -57.74
CA ARG A 13 14.58 -33.41 -57.47
C ARG A 13 13.82 -34.02 -56.29
N TRP A 14 13.72 -35.35 -56.22
CA TRP A 14 13.07 -36.02 -55.08
C TRP A 14 13.82 -35.80 -53.77
N ILE A 15 15.16 -35.79 -53.81
CA ILE A 15 15.99 -35.47 -52.63
C ILE A 15 15.76 -34.03 -52.18
N SER A 16 15.79 -33.06 -53.10
CA SER A 16 15.55 -31.64 -52.75
C SER A 16 14.14 -31.40 -52.20
N LEU A 17 13.12 -32.09 -52.70
CA LEU A 17 11.76 -32.01 -52.16
C LEU A 17 11.66 -32.60 -50.75
N ALA A 18 12.29 -33.74 -50.49
CA ALA A 18 12.34 -34.35 -49.17
C ALA A 18 13.08 -33.47 -48.16
N GLU A 19 14.16 -32.81 -48.59
CA GLU A 19 14.93 -31.88 -47.77
C GLU A 19 14.09 -30.65 -47.37
N ILE A 20 13.38 -30.05 -48.33
CA ILE A 20 12.46 -28.92 -48.06
C ILE A 20 11.36 -29.33 -47.08
N ALA A 21 10.76 -30.51 -47.28
CA ALA A 21 9.72 -31.02 -46.39
C ALA A 21 10.24 -31.23 -44.96
N THR A 22 11.48 -31.73 -44.83
CA THR A 22 12.13 -31.94 -43.53
C THR A 22 12.40 -30.61 -42.82
N VAL A 23 12.93 -29.61 -43.53
CA VAL A 23 13.18 -28.27 -42.98
C VAL A 23 11.86 -27.61 -42.56
N ALA A 24 10.81 -27.72 -43.38
CA ALA A 24 9.50 -27.20 -43.03
C ALA A 24 8.94 -27.84 -41.75
N GLY A 25 9.06 -29.17 -41.61
CA GLY A 25 8.67 -29.88 -40.39
C GLY A 25 9.45 -29.42 -39.15
N LEU A 26 10.76 -29.21 -39.27
CA LEU A 26 11.60 -28.69 -38.20
C LEU A 26 11.19 -27.28 -37.77
N LEU A 27 10.92 -26.39 -38.73
CA LEU A 27 10.48 -25.02 -38.44
C LEU A 27 9.13 -24.98 -37.74
N ILE A 28 8.18 -25.84 -38.15
CA ILE A 28 6.87 -25.96 -37.48
C ILE A 28 7.05 -26.49 -36.06
N GLY A 29 7.87 -27.52 -35.85
CA GLY A 29 8.17 -28.07 -34.52
C GLY A 29 8.84 -27.05 -33.59
N ALA A 30 9.85 -26.33 -34.09
CA ALA A 30 10.52 -25.28 -33.35
C ALA A 30 9.56 -24.12 -33.00
N GLY A 31 8.71 -23.72 -33.95
CA GLY A 31 7.67 -22.71 -33.72
C GLY A 31 6.70 -23.14 -32.62
N GLY A 32 6.14 -24.36 -32.71
CA GLY A 32 5.22 -24.89 -31.70
C GLY A 32 5.85 -24.97 -30.31
N LEU A 33 7.11 -25.40 -30.23
CA LEU A 33 7.86 -25.43 -28.97
C LEU A 33 8.06 -24.03 -28.39
N TYR A 34 8.40 -23.05 -29.24
CA TYR A 34 8.59 -21.66 -28.81
C TYR A 34 7.29 -21.04 -28.29
N LEU A 35 6.16 -21.21 -28.98
CA LEU A 35 4.86 -20.73 -28.50
C LEU A 35 4.50 -21.35 -27.15
N ASN A 36 4.63 -22.67 -27.01
CA ASN A 36 4.32 -23.35 -25.74
C ASN A 36 5.22 -22.88 -24.59
N TRP A 37 6.51 -22.67 -24.86
CA TRP A 37 7.45 -22.14 -23.88
C TRP A 37 7.08 -20.72 -23.47
N GLN A 38 6.66 -19.88 -24.43
CA GLN A 38 6.23 -18.52 -24.14
C GLN A 38 4.95 -18.50 -23.31
N ASP A 39 3.92 -19.27 -23.68
CA ASP A 39 2.66 -19.40 -22.93
C ASP A 39 2.92 -19.82 -21.49
N ARG A 40 3.76 -20.85 -21.28
CA ARG A 40 4.15 -21.30 -19.93
C ARG A 40 4.84 -20.21 -19.12
N ARG A 41 5.65 -19.36 -19.76
CA ARG A 41 6.35 -18.27 -19.08
C ARG A 41 5.39 -17.16 -18.69
N GLU A 42 4.42 -16.84 -19.54
CA GLU A 42 3.37 -15.86 -19.25
C GLU A 42 2.46 -16.35 -18.12
N ASP A 43 2.02 -17.61 -18.14
CA ASP A 43 1.26 -18.23 -17.06
C ASP A 43 2.01 -18.17 -15.72
N GLN A 44 3.31 -18.42 -15.72
CA GLN A 44 4.14 -18.33 -14.51
C GLN A 44 4.25 -16.88 -14.01
N ALA A 45 4.43 -15.92 -14.93
CA ALA A 45 4.49 -14.51 -14.58
C ALA A 45 3.14 -14.02 -14.00
N GLU A 46 2.02 -14.45 -14.58
CA GLU A 46 0.69 -14.11 -14.09
C GLU A 46 0.44 -14.70 -12.70
N LYS A 47 0.74 -15.99 -12.49
CA LYS A 47 0.63 -16.65 -11.17
C LYS A 47 1.51 -15.98 -10.11
N ALA A 48 2.74 -15.62 -10.46
CA ALA A 48 3.64 -14.89 -9.57
C ALA A 48 3.05 -13.51 -9.23
N SER A 49 2.50 -12.80 -10.21
CA SER A 49 1.87 -11.50 -10.00
C SER A 49 0.60 -11.59 -9.14
N ALA A 50 -0.21 -12.63 -9.32
CA ALA A 50 -1.41 -12.88 -8.55
C ALA A 50 -1.06 -13.19 -7.08
N THR A 51 -0.07 -14.07 -6.86
CA THR A 51 0.44 -14.39 -5.52
C THR A 51 1.05 -13.16 -4.84
N ALA A 52 1.78 -12.33 -5.58
CA ALA A 52 2.33 -11.08 -5.08
C ALA A 52 1.23 -10.06 -4.70
N LYS A 53 0.16 -9.96 -5.50
CA LYS A 53 -1.00 -9.12 -5.19
C LYS A 53 -1.75 -9.62 -3.95
N GLU A 54 -1.96 -10.94 -3.84
CA GLU A 54 -2.67 -11.54 -2.71
C GLU A 54 -1.87 -11.39 -1.41
N SER A 55 -0.57 -11.69 -1.43
CA SER A 55 0.31 -11.48 -0.26
C SER A 55 0.37 -10.02 0.15
N ARG A 56 0.41 -9.09 -0.82
CA ARG A 56 0.33 -7.65 -0.55
C ARG A 56 -1.02 -7.25 0.05
N ALA A 57 -2.12 -7.83 -0.42
CA ALA A 57 -3.44 -7.53 0.13
C ALA A 57 -3.55 -7.98 1.60
N LYS A 58 -2.99 -9.15 1.93
CA LYS A 58 -2.91 -9.68 3.30
C LYS A 58 -1.94 -8.90 4.20
N SER A 59 -0.95 -8.24 3.61
CA SER A 59 0.05 -7.45 4.37
C SER A 59 -0.36 -6.00 4.62
N ILE A 60 -1.61 -5.61 4.30
CA ILE A 60 -2.08 -4.23 4.44
C ILE A 60 -3.09 -4.16 5.58
N ALA A 61 -2.79 -3.35 6.58
CA ALA A 61 -3.77 -3.01 7.60
C ALA A 61 -4.76 -1.98 7.05
N THR A 62 -6.05 -2.16 7.31
CA THR A 62 -7.08 -1.13 7.01
C THR A 62 -7.70 -0.66 8.31
N LEU A 63 -6.98 0.26 8.96
CA LEU A 63 -7.42 0.84 10.23
C LEU A 63 -8.65 1.74 10.01
N THR A 64 -9.65 1.50 10.84
CA THR A 64 -10.84 2.32 11.04
C THR A 64 -10.76 2.94 12.42
N GLY A 65 -11.26 4.17 12.57
CA GLY A 65 -11.24 4.89 13.84
C GLY A 65 -12.65 5.22 14.30
N THR A 66 -12.99 4.84 15.53
CA THR A 66 -14.25 5.20 16.18
C THR A 66 -13.97 6.26 17.24
N VAL A 67 -14.67 7.39 17.16
CA VAL A 67 -14.49 8.49 18.10
C VAL A 67 -15.21 8.18 19.41
N GLU A 68 -14.46 8.23 20.52
CA GLU A 68 -14.97 8.06 21.87
C GLU A 68 -15.10 9.43 22.55
N LYS A 69 -16.34 9.91 22.69
CA LYS A 69 -16.69 11.16 23.38
C LYS A 69 -15.92 12.41 22.89
N GLY A 70 -15.33 12.35 21.69
CA GLY A 70 -14.51 13.42 21.13
C GLY A 70 -13.11 13.54 21.73
N ASP A 71 -12.70 12.65 22.63
CA ASP A 71 -11.41 12.72 23.31
C ASP A 71 -10.41 11.69 22.79
N ARG A 72 -10.90 10.53 22.35
CA ARG A 72 -10.07 9.43 21.85
C ARG A 72 -10.61 8.88 20.54
N ILE A 73 -9.74 8.25 19.76
CA ILE A 73 -10.12 7.46 18.59
C ILE A 73 -9.65 6.03 18.85
N ALA A 74 -10.59 5.11 19.06
CA ALA A 74 -10.30 3.69 19.08
C ALA A 74 -10.04 3.21 17.65
N LEU A 75 -8.87 2.62 17.42
CA LEU A 75 -8.43 2.08 16.14
C LEU A 75 -8.75 0.59 16.07
N ASN A 76 -9.30 0.16 14.95
CA ASN A 76 -9.60 -1.26 14.72
C ASN A 76 -9.31 -1.64 13.27
N ASP A 77 -8.90 -2.89 13.06
CA ASP A 77 -8.83 -3.51 11.73
C ASP A 77 -9.81 -4.69 11.69
N ALA A 78 -10.72 -4.69 10.72
CA ALA A 78 -11.69 -5.77 10.58
C ALA A 78 -11.05 -7.10 10.17
N ALA A 79 -9.89 -7.06 9.50
CA ALA A 79 -9.21 -8.24 8.97
C ALA A 79 -8.15 -8.80 9.92
N HIS A 80 -7.60 -7.99 10.83
CA HIS A 80 -6.41 -8.35 11.61
C HIS A 80 -6.56 -8.00 13.08
N THR A 81 -6.12 -8.90 13.97
CA THR A 81 -5.98 -8.60 15.40
C THR A 81 -4.68 -7.86 15.64
N LEU A 82 -4.78 -6.56 15.87
CA LEU A 82 -3.63 -5.69 16.08
C LEU A 82 -2.93 -6.02 17.41
N SER A 83 -1.62 -6.22 17.36
CA SER A 83 -0.78 -6.48 18.53
C SER A 83 -0.19 -5.20 19.11
N THR A 84 0.35 -4.34 18.24
CA THR A 84 0.86 -3.03 18.64
C THR A 84 0.48 -2.01 17.58
N VAL A 85 0.17 -0.79 18.02
CA VAL A 85 -0.04 0.35 17.14
C VAL A 85 0.78 1.50 17.66
N THR A 86 1.64 2.05 16.82
CA THR A 86 2.42 3.23 17.14
C THR A 86 2.01 4.39 16.24
N VAL A 87 1.90 5.57 16.84
CA VAL A 87 1.43 6.77 16.18
C VAL A 87 2.50 7.83 16.26
N ARG A 88 2.95 8.33 15.11
CA ARG A 88 3.93 9.40 15.04
C ARG A 88 3.28 10.69 14.55
N LEU A 89 3.51 11.74 15.33
CA LEU A 89 3.05 13.09 15.05
C LEU A 89 4.06 13.87 14.18
N PRO A 90 3.60 14.91 13.46
CA PRO A 90 4.51 15.85 12.79
C PRO A 90 5.49 16.49 13.79
N ALA A 91 6.70 16.81 13.35
CA ALA A 91 7.75 17.39 14.19
C ALA A 91 7.31 18.68 14.89
N ALA A 92 6.53 19.52 14.19
CA ALA A 92 6.00 20.77 14.73
C ALA A 92 5.03 20.57 15.92
N LEU A 93 4.47 19.37 16.08
CA LEU A 93 3.53 19.02 17.15
C LEU A 93 4.18 18.13 18.22
N GLY A 94 5.51 18.02 18.23
CA GLY A 94 6.27 17.27 19.22
C GLY A 94 7.13 16.16 18.63
N GLY A 95 6.86 15.70 17.39
CA GLY A 95 7.67 14.70 16.68
C GLY A 95 7.80 13.34 17.37
N THR A 96 7.09 13.14 18.47
CA THR A 96 7.11 11.96 19.31
C THR A 96 6.33 10.83 18.66
N THR A 97 6.81 9.61 18.92
CA THR A 97 6.07 8.38 18.62
C THR A 97 5.40 7.95 19.90
N HIS A 98 4.08 7.79 19.86
CA HIS A 98 3.25 7.34 20.96
C HIS A 98 2.88 5.88 20.74
N ASP A 99 3.00 5.08 21.80
CA ASP A 99 2.48 3.73 21.82
C ASP A 99 1.01 3.75 22.23
N ALA A 100 0.17 3.10 21.44
CA ALA A 100 -1.26 3.05 21.64
C ALA A 100 -1.64 1.82 22.48
N MET A 101 -1.08 1.70 23.69
CA MET A 101 -1.39 0.67 24.68
C MET A 101 -2.14 1.28 25.89
N PRO A 102 -3.05 0.57 26.58
CA PRO A 102 -3.35 -0.87 26.54
C PRO A 102 -4.37 -1.31 25.47
N GLY A 103 -4.70 -0.46 24.51
CA GLY A 103 -5.50 -0.81 23.33
C GLY A 103 -5.29 0.22 22.22
N PRO A 104 -5.33 -0.19 20.95
CA PRO A 104 -4.93 0.64 19.81
C PRO A 104 -5.85 1.87 19.73
N GLN A 105 -5.42 2.98 20.31
CA GLN A 105 -6.17 4.23 20.38
C GLN A 105 -5.28 5.44 20.10
N ILE A 106 -5.88 6.54 19.65
CA ILE A 106 -5.22 7.85 19.55
C ILE A 106 -5.86 8.75 20.60
N ASP A 107 -5.05 9.27 21.53
CA ASP A 107 -5.51 10.23 22.53
C ASP A 107 -5.26 11.66 22.03
N LYS A 108 -6.26 12.54 22.20
CA LYS A 108 -6.11 13.96 21.84
C LYS A 108 -4.97 14.62 22.61
N ASP A 109 -4.70 14.20 23.84
CA ASP A 109 -3.78 14.89 24.76
C ASP A 109 -2.34 14.86 24.25
N TRP A 110 -2.03 13.94 23.34
CA TRP A 110 -0.72 13.85 22.68
C TRP A 110 -0.38 15.07 21.81
N PHE A 111 -1.39 15.76 21.27
CA PHE A 111 -1.20 16.89 20.35
C PHE A 111 -2.08 18.10 20.64
N ALA A 112 -3.05 18.00 21.56
CA ALA A 112 -4.03 19.05 21.82
C ALA A 112 -3.39 20.40 22.16
N SER A 113 -2.39 20.40 23.05
CA SER A 113 -1.70 21.63 23.47
C SER A 113 -0.97 22.30 22.31
N ALA A 114 -0.19 21.55 21.53
CA ALA A 114 0.55 22.05 20.39
C ALA A 114 -0.38 22.53 19.27
N LEU A 115 -1.49 21.82 19.03
CA LEU A 115 -2.45 22.18 18.00
C LEU A 115 -3.27 23.42 18.37
N LEU A 116 -3.70 23.56 19.63
CA LEU A 116 -4.40 24.77 20.11
C LEU A 116 -3.50 26.01 20.06
N LYS A 117 -2.21 25.84 20.36
CA LYS A 117 -1.21 26.91 20.19
C LYS A 117 -1.02 27.28 18.72
N ALA A 118 -1.03 26.30 17.81
CA ALA A 118 -0.91 26.54 16.37
C ALA A 118 -2.14 27.24 15.76
N THR A 119 -3.32 27.08 16.37
CA THR A 119 -4.56 27.76 15.95
C THR A 119 -4.82 29.05 16.72
N ASP A 120 -3.90 29.48 17.59
CA ASP A 120 -4.06 30.65 18.45
C ASP A 120 -4.10 31.96 17.68
N GLY A 121 -5.01 32.86 18.07
CA GLY A 121 -5.33 34.09 17.33
C GLY A 121 -6.37 33.95 16.22
N GLY A 122 -6.80 32.72 15.89
CA GLY A 122 -7.89 32.47 14.95
C GLY A 122 -9.28 32.36 15.62
N ALA A 123 -10.31 32.04 14.82
CA ALA A 123 -11.66 31.81 15.33
C ALA A 123 -11.71 30.70 16.41
N ASP A 124 -12.68 30.80 17.33
CA ASP A 124 -12.89 29.79 18.38
C ASP A 124 -13.33 28.44 17.79
N GLU A 125 -14.25 28.50 16.83
CA GLU A 125 -14.70 27.34 16.07
C GLU A 125 -13.86 27.15 14.81
N ARG A 126 -13.06 26.08 14.80
CA ARG A 126 -12.26 25.70 13.63
C ARG A 126 -12.34 24.21 13.43
N THR A 127 -12.24 23.76 12.20
CA THR A 127 -12.07 22.35 11.88
C THR A 127 -10.80 22.16 11.08
N GLY A 128 -10.20 20.98 11.17
CA GLY A 128 -8.97 20.70 10.45
C GLY A 128 -8.63 19.23 10.38
N ARG A 129 -7.52 18.95 9.71
CA ARG A 129 -6.99 17.60 9.53
C ARG A 129 -5.56 17.56 10.03
N LEU A 130 -5.30 16.64 10.96
CA LEU A 130 -3.98 16.36 11.48
C LEU A 130 -3.47 15.05 10.85
N PRO A 131 -2.48 15.11 9.93
CA PRO A 131 -1.84 13.90 9.45
C PRO A 131 -1.02 13.26 10.57
N VAL A 132 -1.16 11.94 10.69
CA VAL A 132 -0.42 11.08 11.61
C VAL A 132 0.08 9.85 10.88
N LEU A 133 1.29 9.43 11.20
CA LEU A 133 1.87 8.21 10.65
C LEU A 133 1.58 7.07 11.62
N VAL A 134 0.80 6.08 11.18
CA VAL A 134 0.39 4.96 12.01
C VAL A 134 1.12 3.72 11.54
N THR A 135 1.80 3.04 12.46
CA THR A 135 2.43 1.75 12.21
C THR A 135 1.73 0.70 13.05
N ALA A 136 1.06 -0.23 12.37
CA ALA A 136 0.37 -1.35 12.98
C ALA A 136 1.22 -2.62 12.83
N THR A 137 1.27 -3.42 13.89
CA THR A 137 1.84 -4.78 13.85
C THR A 137 0.80 -5.81 14.26
N TRP A 138 0.83 -6.96 13.61
CA TRP A 138 -0.01 -8.11 13.91
C TRP A 138 0.72 -9.40 13.56
N TRP A 139 0.20 -10.51 14.04
CA TRP A 139 0.70 -11.85 13.72
C TRP A 139 -0.15 -12.49 12.63
N ASP A 140 0.51 -13.00 11.60
CA ASP A 140 -0.07 -13.88 10.58
C ASP A 140 0.58 -15.27 10.74
N GLY A 141 -0.09 -16.13 11.53
CA GLY A 141 0.53 -17.36 12.04
C GLY A 141 1.77 -17.05 12.88
N ASP A 142 2.92 -17.61 12.50
CA ASP A 142 4.21 -17.39 13.18
C ASP A 142 5.00 -16.17 12.63
N ARG A 143 4.41 -15.40 11.72
CA ARG A 143 5.07 -14.24 11.10
C ARG A 143 4.50 -12.94 11.65
N GLU A 144 5.37 -12.12 12.25
CA GLU A 144 5.05 -10.72 12.55
C GLU A 144 4.99 -9.92 11.23
N VAL A 145 3.86 -9.27 10.99
CA VAL A 145 3.64 -8.38 9.87
C VAL A 145 3.50 -6.96 10.39
N ARG A 146 4.09 -6.00 9.66
CA ARG A 146 4.06 -4.58 9.98
C ARG A 146 3.63 -3.79 8.76
N ASP A 147 2.65 -2.91 8.95
CA ASP A 147 2.23 -1.94 7.94
C ASP A 147 2.33 -0.51 8.49
N THR A 148 2.81 0.41 7.64
CA THR A 148 2.97 1.81 7.98
C THR A 148 2.22 2.67 6.97
N SER A 149 1.15 3.30 7.44
CA SER A 149 0.23 4.07 6.61
C SER A 149 0.00 5.47 7.20
N LEU A 150 -0.34 6.42 6.35
CA LEU A 150 -0.61 7.80 6.73
C LEU A 150 -2.12 8.02 6.85
N TYR A 151 -2.55 8.52 8.00
CA TYR A 151 -3.94 8.80 8.31
C TYR A 151 -4.14 10.26 8.66
N ASP A 152 -5.37 10.74 8.50
CA ASP A 152 -5.82 12.03 8.98
C ASP A 152 -6.75 11.86 10.17
N VAL A 153 -6.38 12.48 11.28
CA VAL A 153 -7.26 12.72 12.41
C VAL A 153 -8.03 14.01 12.12
N LEU A 154 -9.35 13.90 12.02
CA LEU A 154 -10.23 15.06 11.89
C LEU A 154 -10.49 15.62 13.28
N TRP A 155 -10.37 16.94 13.40
CA TRP A 155 -10.56 17.64 14.67
C TRP A 155 -11.39 18.89 14.48
N ARG A 156 -12.00 19.33 15.58
CA ARG A 156 -12.63 20.64 15.71
C ARG A 156 -12.25 21.31 17.01
N THR A 157 -12.15 22.63 17.00
CA THR A 157 -12.08 23.44 18.21
C THR A 157 -13.45 24.06 18.49
N GLU A 158 -13.77 24.19 19.77
CA GLU A 158 -14.98 24.86 20.25
C GLU A 158 -14.59 25.86 21.34
N GLY A 159 -15.24 27.02 21.36
CA GLY A 159 -15.12 27.97 22.46
C GLY A 159 -15.76 27.43 23.74
N GLN A 160 -15.11 27.58 24.88
CA GLN A 160 -15.66 27.22 26.18
C GLN A 160 -16.04 28.47 26.99
N MET A 161 -17.16 28.36 27.71
CA MET A 161 -17.71 29.46 28.52
C MET A 161 -16.77 29.90 29.67
N LEU A 162 -15.86 29.03 30.11
CA LEU A 162 -14.89 29.28 31.17
C LEU A 162 -13.57 28.56 30.85
N GLY A 163 -12.61 29.24 30.21
CA GLY A 163 -11.22 28.73 30.12
C GLY A 163 -10.61 28.53 28.73
N GLY A 164 -11.16 29.13 27.67
CA GLY A 164 -10.52 29.16 26.35
C GLY A 164 -11.17 28.20 25.34
N ARG A 165 -10.35 27.47 24.56
CA ARG A 165 -10.81 26.62 23.45
C ARG A 165 -10.57 25.14 23.75
N LYS A 166 -11.57 24.29 23.48
CA LYS A 166 -11.47 22.83 23.60
C LYS A 166 -11.26 22.20 22.23
N LEU A 167 -10.33 21.25 22.16
CA LEU A 167 -10.18 20.36 21.00
C LEU A 167 -11.08 19.12 21.16
N ALA A 168 -11.83 18.79 20.11
CA ALA A 168 -12.59 17.55 19.98
C ALA A 168 -12.22 16.82 18.69
N LEU A 169 -12.02 15.50 18.78
CA LEU A 169 -11.80 14.62 17.65
C LEU A 169 -13.14 14.30 16.99
N THR A 170 -13.20 14.35 15.67
CA THR A 170 -14.44 14.16 14.90
C THR A 170 -14.38 12.97 13.96
N GLY A 171 -13.19 12.47 13.65
CA GLY A 171 -13.06 11.29 12.80
C GLY A 171 -11.62 10.89 12.52
N PHE A 172 -11.50 9.81 11.75
CA PHE A 172 -10.24 9.21 11.33
C PHE A 172 -10.39 8.70 9.91
N THR A 173 -9.46 9.06 9.02
CA THR A 173 -9.53 8.64 7.62
C THR A 173 -8.16 8.33 7.04
N LEU A 174 -8.12 7.37 6.12
CA LEU A 174 -6.89 7.00 5.42
C LEU A 174 -6.52 8.11 4.43
N ARG A 175 -5.30 8.65 4.56
CA ARG A 175 -4.74 9.61 3.60
C ARG A 175 -3.91 8.91 2.53
N SER A 176 -3.04 7.99 2.93
CA SER A 176 -2.17 7.26 2.01
C SER A 176 -1.71 5.94 2.63
N ARG A 177 -1.65 4.88 1.82
CA ARG A 177 -1.05 3.59 2.23
C ARG A 177 0.48 3.58 2.17
N GLN A 178 1.10 4.65 1.69
CA GLN A 178 2.55 4.81 1.66
C GLN A 178 2.94 5.81 2.74
N GLY A 179 3.09 5.31 3.97
CA GLY A 179 3.52 6.12 5.11
C GLY A 179 5.03 6.31 5.14
N SER A 180 5.49 7.56 5.28
CA SER A 180 6.87 7.86 5.65
C SER A 180 6.92 9.15 6.46
N THR A 181 7.99 9.36 7.22
CA THR A 181 8.21 10.62 7.96
C THR A 181 8.26 11.82 7.01
N LYS A 182 8.89 11.69 5.84
CA LYS A 182 8.90 12.74 4.81
C LYS A 182 7.49 13.05 4.29
N ALA A 183 6.69 12.01 4.05
CA ALA A 183 5.30 12.19 3.61
C ALA A 183 4.45 12.86 4.71
N LEU A 184 4.64 12.47 5.98
CA LEU A 184 3.99 13.08 7.14
C LEU A 184 4.24 14.59 7.20
N GLU A 185 5.51 15.01 7.16
CA GLU A 185 5.88 16.43 7.22
C GLU A 185 5.36 17.21 6.01
N ALA A 186 5.48 16.64 4.80
CA ALA A 186 4.96 17.27 3.59
C ALA A 186 3.44 17.44 3.64
N ALA A 187 2.73 16.48 4.24
CA ALA A 187 1.29 16.53 4.37
C ALA A 187 0.87 17.54 5.45
N TRP A 188 1.64 17.64 6.54
CA TRP A 188 1.43 18.68 7.56
C TRP A 188 1.68 20.08 7.02
N ALA A 189 2.74 20.29 6.25
CA ALA A 189 3.05 21.59 5.65
C ALA A 189 1.89 22.15 4.78
N LYS A 190 1.08 21.26 4.20
CA LYS A 190 -0.09 21.61 3.38
C LYS A 190 -1.36 21.84 4.20
N THR A 191 -1.54 21.13 5.32
CA THR A 191 -2.79 21.18 6.10
C THR A 191 -2.67 21.88 7.45
N LYS A 192 -1.49 22.42 7.77
CA LYS A 192 -1.29 23.20 8.98
C LYS A 192 -2.29 24.36 9.03
N PRO A 193 -2.97 24.58 10.16
CA PRO A 193 -3.82 25.74 10.31
C PRO A 193 -2.96 27.00 10.30
N THR A 194 -3.38 28.00 9.52
CA THR A 194 -2.84 29.36 9.61
C THR A 194 -3.45 30.03 10.84
N PRO A 195 -2.69 30.75 11.68
CA PRO A 195 -3.26 31.54 12.77
C PRO A 195 -4.41 32.41 12.27
#